data_AF-A0A959LA93-F1
#
_entry.id   AF-A0A959LA93-F1
#
_cell.length_a   1.000
_cell.length_b   1.000
_cell.length_c   1.000
_cell.angle_alpha   90.00
_cell.angle_beta   90.00
_cell.angle_gamma   90.00
#
_symmetry.space_group_name_H-M   'P 1'
#
loop_
_entity.id
_entity.type
_entity.pdbx_description
1 polymer ?
#
loop_
_entity_poly.entity_id
_entity_poly.type
_entity_poly.pdbx_seq_one_letter_code
_entity_poly.pdbx_strand_id
1 'polypeptide(L)'
;HVKDAEYLPNGKSGVYGGYQDWIDRPGRFRSLGDGQVDFGSIFSKLTQYGYDGWAVMEWECCLKSPEQGAAEGAPFIEAHIIQVTDKKFDDFAGTQSDQELNKKILGI
;
A
#
# COMPACT_ATOMS: atom_id res chain seq x y z
N HIS A 1 4.60 10.01 2.86
CA HIS A 1 5.37 9.26 3.88
C HIS A 1 4.64 7.94 4.15
N VAL A 2 5.37 6.92 4.59
CA VAL A 2 4.86 5.59 4.95
C VAL A 2 5.02 5.47 6.47
N LYS A 3 3.89 5.33 7.17
CA LYS A 3 3.81 5.23 8.63
C LYS A 3 2.68 4.28 8.98
N ASP A 4 2.89 3.46 9.99
CA ASP A 4 1.91 2.46 10.41
C ASP A 4 1.37 2.77 11.81
N ALA A 5 0.17 2.31 12.07
CA ALA A 5 -0.51 2.49 13.33
C ALA A 5 -1.53 1.37 13.53
N GLU A 6 -1.86 1.13 14.79
CA GLU A 6 -2.95 0.24 15.17
C GLU A 6 -3.92 0.97 16.09
N TYR A 7 -5.16 0.49 16.11
CA TYR A 7 -6.16 0.88 17.07
C TYR A 7 -6.77 -0.36 17.75
N LEU A 8 -6.49 -0.51 19.04
CA LEU A 8 -6.99 -1.57 19.90
C LEU A 8 -7.94 -0.95 20.94
N PRO A 9 -9.24 -0.86 20.66
CA PRO A 9 -10.19 -0.21 21.54
C PRO A 9 -10.31 -0.97 22.86
N ASN A 10 -10.35 -0.22 23.96
CA ASN A 10 -10.69 -0.74 25.27
C ASN A 10 -11.64 0.23 25.98
N GLY A 11 -12.42 -0.26 26.93
CA GLY A 11 -13.36 0.58 27.69
C GLY A 11 -12.70 1.54 28.68
N LYS A 12 -11.35 1.62 28.73
CA LYS A 12 -10.59 2.41 29.70
C LYS A 12 -10.09 3.73 29.13
N SER A 13 -10.01 3.89 27.81
CA SER A 13 -9.47 5.09 27.17
C SER A 13 -10.23 5.41 25.88
N GLY A 14 -10.55 6.69 25.69
CA GLY A 14 -11.17 7.18 24.47
C GLY A 14 -10.20 7.26 23.30
N VAL A 15 -10.69 7.61 22.12
CA VAL A 15 -9.89 7.73 20.89
C VAL A 15 -8.67 8.67 21.02
N TYR A 16 -8.75 9.67 21.90
CA TYR A 16 -7.68 10.63 22.14
C TYR A 16 -6.61 10.15 23.13
N GLY A 17 -6.70 8.90 23.62
CA GLY A 17 -5.67 8.25 24.44
C GLY A 17 -5.55 8.75 25.89
N GLY A 18 -6.30 9.78 26.29
CA GLY A 18 -6.43 10.16 27.71
C GLY A 18 -5.13 10.56 28.41
N TYR A 19 -4.17 11.16 27.68
CA TYR A 19 -2.82 11.52 28.18
C TYR A 19 -1.98 10.34 28.68
N GLN A 20 -2.34 9.11 28.30
CA GLN A 20 -1.56 7.91 28.66
C GLN A 20 -0.20 7.89 27.94
N ASP A 21 0.72 7.09 28.47
CA ASP A 21 1.94 6.73 27.77
C ASP A 21 1.63 5.99 26.47
N TRP A 22 2.50 6.13 25.46
CA TRP A 22 2.27 5.58 24.12
C TRP A 22 1.94 4.09 24.11
N ILE A 23 2.54 3.31 25.02
CA ILE A 23 2.33 1.87 25.10
C ILE A 23 0.92 1.48 25.55
N ASP A 24 0.28 2.34 26.35
CA ASP A 24 -1.03 2.10 26.98
C ASP A 24 -2.20 2.70 26.20
N ARG A 25 -1.92 3.52 25.18
CA ARG A 25 -2.95 4.12 24.34
C ARG A 25 -3.66 3.05 23.49
N PRO A 26 -4.97 3.21 23.23
CA PRO A 26 -5.66 2.36 22.27
C PRO A 26 -5.15 2.58 20.85
N GLY A 27 -4.82 3.82 20.48
CA GLY A 27 -4.15 4.14 19.22
C GLY A 27 -2.65 4.28 19.39
N ARG A 28 -1.86 3.50 18.64
CA ARG A 28 -0.40 3.45 18.77
C ARG A 28 0.28 3.48 17.40
N PHE A 29 1.39 4.21 17.31
CA PHE A 29 2.28 4.11 16.15
C PHE A 29 3.08 2.81 16.19
N ARG A 30 3.22 2.19 15.02
CA ARG A 30 3.82 0.88 14.85
C ARG A 30 4.88 0.93 13.76
N SER A 31 5.84 0.01 13.87
CA SER A 31 6.76 -0.24 12.75
C SER A 31 5.96 -0.79 11.57
N LEU A 32 6.42 -0.53 10.35
CA LEU A 32 5.71 -0.93 9.13
C LEU A 32 5.44 -2.44 9.12
N GLY A 33 4.18 -2.81 8.93
CA GLY A 33 3.73 -4.20 8.87
C GLY A 33 3.27 -4.78 10.21
N ASP A 34 3.49 -4.07 11.33
CA ASP A 34 2.99 -4.48 12.65
C ASP A 34 1.65 -3.81 13.01
N GLY A 35 1.18 -2.84 12.20
CA GLY A 35 -0.06 -2.13 12.44
C GLY A 35 -1.21 -2.63 11.57
N GLN A 36 -2.14 -1.73 11.28
CA GLN A 36 -3.41 -2.02 10.62
C GLN A 36 -3.61 -1.23 9.33
N VAL A 37 -2.61 -0.45 8.89
CA VAL A 37 -2.70 0.32 7.65
C VAL A 37 -2.70 -0.64 6.44
N ASP A 38 -3.67 -0.46 5.55
CA ASP A 38 -3.77 -1.23 4.30
C ASP A 38 -2.83 -0.67 3.23
N PHE A 39 -1.54 -1.02 3.32
CA PHE A 39 -0.53 -0.59 2.36
C PHE A 39 -0.77 -1.13 0.96
N GLY A 40 -1.28 -2.35 0.82
CA GLY A 40 -1.58 -2.94 -0.49
C GLY A 40 -2.55 -2.09 -1.30
N SER A 41 -3.67 -1.69 -0.68
CA SER A 41 -4.64 -0.80 -1.32
C SER A 41 -4.10 0.60 -1.58
N ILE A 42 -3.31 1.16 -0.64
CA ILE A 42 -2.74 2.51 -0.78
C ILE A 42 -1.76 2.57 -1.95
N PHE A 43 -0.78 1.66 -2.01
CA PHE A 43 0.19 1.62 -3.10
C PHE A 43 -0.50 1.33 -4.44
N SER A 44 -1.49 0.44 -4.47
CA SER A 44 -2.30 0.19 -5.67
C SER A 44 -3.00 1.47 -6.18
N LYS A 45 -3.58 2.28 -5.29
CA LYS A 45 -4.20 3.56 -5.67
C LYS A 45 -3.18 4.59 -6.13
N LEU A 46 -2.06 4.73 -5.42
CA LEU A 46 -0.99 5.66 -5.83
C LEU A 46 -0.47 5.32 -7.23
N THR A 47 -0.23 4.03 -7.49
CA THR A 47 0.14 3.52 -8.82
C THR A 47 -0.97 3.77 -9.85
N GLN A 48 -2.23 3.54 -9.51
CA GLN A 48 -3.37 3.81 -10.41
C GLN A 48 -3.43 5.28 -10.85
N TYR A 49 -3.11 6.21 -9.95
CA TYR A 49 -3.10 7.65 -10.24
C TYR A 49 -1.78 8.14 -10.85
N GLY A 50 -0.81 7.26 -11.09
CA GLY A 50 0.50 7.63 -11.64
C GLY A 50 1.32 8.53 -10.73
N TYR A 51 1.16 8.39 -9.41
CA TYR A 51 1.95 9.15 -8.44
C TYR A 51 3.42 8.72 -8.50
N ASP A 52 4.31 9.68 -8.73
CA ASP A 52 5.76 9.48 -8.98
C ASP A 52 6.66 9.94 -7.81
N GLY A 53 6.05 10.25 -6.66
CA GLY A 53 6.78 10.69 -5.48
C GLY A 53 7.47 9.56 -4.71
N TRP A 54 8.27 9.95 -3.71
CA TRP A 54 9.06 9.02 -2.90
C TRP A 54 8.24 8.40 -1.77
N ALA A 55 8.36 7.08 -1.61
CA ALA A 55 7.88 6.37 -0.43
C ALA A 55 8.85 6.56 0.75
N VAL A 56 8.77 7.73 1.41
CA VAL A 56 9.62 8.06 2.56
C VAL A 56 9.08 7.42 3.83
N MET A 57 9.87 6.58 4.50
CA MET A 57 9.52 6.03 5.81
C MET A 57 9.60 7.11 6.88
N GLU A 58 8.51 7.28 7.63
CA GLU A 58 8.51 8.03 8.89
C GLU A 58 8.38 7.01 10.02
N TRP A 59 9.49 6.72 10.70
CA TRP A 59 9.51 5.66 11.70
C TRP A 59 9.10 6.18 13.09
N GLU A 60 8.11 5.51 13.70
CA GLU A 60 7.74 5.69 15.10
C GLU A 60 7.11 4.39 15.62
N CYS A 61 7.62 3.85 16.72
CA CYS A 61 7.06 2.66 17.34
C CYS A 61 7.30 2.68 18.84
N CYS A 62 6.27 2.37 19.64
CA CYS A 62 6.40 2.31 21.10
C CYS A 62 7.03 1.01 21.61
N LEU A 63 7.39 0.06 20.72
CA LEU A 63 7.92 -1.27 21.10
C LEU A 63 9.26 -1.62 20.43
N LYS A 64 9.41 -1.38 19.13
CA LYS A 64 10.63 -1.72 18.38
C LYS A 64 11.68 -0.61 18.50
N SER A 65 12.95 -0.95 18.36
CA SER A 65 14.03 0.05 18.24
C SER A 65 14.03 0.68 16.84
N PRO A 66 14.56 1.90 16.67
CA PRO A 66 14.63 2.54 15.37
C PRO A 66 15.52 1.79 14.38
N GLU A 67 16.60 1.14 14.84
CA GLU A 67 17.51 0.35 14.00
C GLU A 67 16.81 -0.87 13.42
N GLN A 68 16.09 -1.62 14.26
CA GLN A 68 15.28 -2.76 13.80
C GLN A 68 14.19 -2.28 12.83
N GLY A 69 13.50 -1.19 13.21
CA GLY A 69 12.48 -0.59 12.38
C GLY A 69 12.95 -0.16 11.00
N ALA A 70 14.15 0.43 10.91
CA ALA A 70 14.77 0.80 9.65
C ALA A 70 15.19 -0.42 8.82
N ALA A 71 15.78 -1.43 9.46
CA ALA A 71 16.20 -2.67 8.79
C ALA A 71 15.02 -3.45 8.19
N GLU A 72 13.87 -3.46 8.86
CA GLU A 72 12.65 -4.13 8.39
C GLU A 72 11.83 -3.25 7.43
N GLY A 73 11.76 -1.95 7.68
CA GLY A 73 10.88 -1.02 6.96
C GLY A 73 11.30 -0.72 5.52
N ALA A 74 12.60 -0.68 5.23
CA ALA A 74 13.09 -0.46 3.86
C ALA A 74 12.70 -1.60 2.90
N PRO A 75 12.99 -2.89 3.20
CA PRO A 75 12.49 -4.02 2.39
C PRO A 75 10.96 -4.08 2.32
N PHE A 76 10.27 -3.72 3.40
CA PHE A 76 8.80 -3.67 3.41
C PHE A 76 8.26 -2.69 2.36
N ILE A 77 8.79 -1.47 2.30
CA ILE A 77 8.38 -0.48 1.30
C ILE A 77 8.71 -0.96 -0.11
N GLU A 78 9.91 -1.50 -0.32
CA GLU A 78 10.34 -2.02 -1.62
C GLU A 78 9.37 -3.10 -2.15
N ALA A 79 8.93 -4.02 -1.28
CA ALA A 79 7.97 -5.06 -1.63
C ALA A 79 6.57 -4.55 -2.03
N HIS A 80 6.22 -3.31 -1.66
CA HIS A 80 4.94 -2.68 -2.02
C HIS A 80 5.03 -1.79 -3.28
N ILE A 81 6.24 -1.46 -3.76
CA ILE A 81 6.40 -0.68 -4.99
C ILE A 81 5.99 -1.53 -6.18
N ILE A 82 5.02 -1.04 -6.95
CA ILE A 82 4.47 -1.75 -8.10
C ILE A 82 5.20 -1.31 -9.37
N GLN A 83 5.85 -2.25 -10.04
CA GLN A 83 6.29 -2.08 -11.42
C GLN A 83 5.07 -2.16 -12.34
N VAL A 84 4.69 -1.03 -12.95
CA VAL A 84 3.56 -0.95 -13.87
C VAL A 84 3.83 -1.75 -15.16
N THR A 85 2.78 -2.35 -15.71
CA THR A 85 2.84 -3.03 -17.01
C THR A 85 2.85 -2.02 -18.16
N ASP A 86 3.67 -2.28 -19.17
CA ASP A 86 3.69 -1.49 -20.41
C ASP A 86 2.52 -1.82 -21.35
N LYS A 87 1.80 -2.93 -21.08
CA LYS A 87 0.70 -3.43 -21.90
C LYS A 87 -0.63 -3.29 -21.20
N LYS A 88 -1.66 -2.89 -21.96
CA LYS A 88 -3.05 -2.93 -21.48
C LYS A 88 -3.45 -4.39 -21.23
N PHE A 89 -4.22 -4.61 -20.17
CA PHE A 89 -4.65 -5.94 -19.77
C PHE A 89 -5.41 -6.68 -20.88
N ASP A 90 -6.28 -5.98 -21.62
CA ASP A 90 -7.11 -6.55 -22.69
C ASP A 90 -6.36 -6.78 -24.01
N ASP A 91 -5.09 -6.35 -24.11
CA ASP A 91 -4.30 -6.45 -25.34
C ASP A 91 -3.93 -7.90 -25.68
N PHE A 92 -4.12 -8.83 -24.73
CA PHE A 92 -4.01 -10.28 -25.00
C PHE A 92 -5.12 -10.80 -25.92
N ALA A 93 -6.30 -10.16 -25.93
CA ALA A 93 -7.40 -10.49 -26.85
C ALA A 93 -7.29 -9.73 -28.20
N GLY A 94 -6.31 -8.83 -28.32
CA GLY A 94 -6.03 -8.05 -29.51
C GLY A 94 -5.30 -8.86 -30.57
N THR A 95 -5.96 -9.82 -31.22
CA THR A 95 -5.61 -10.10 -32.61
C THR A 95 -5.68 -8.77 -33.37
N GLN A 96 -4.64 -8.40 -34.11
CA GLN A 96 -4.72 -7.27 -35.04
C GLN A 96 -6.00 -7.42 -35.86
N SER A 97 -6.75 -6.34 -36.04
CA SER A 97 -8.00 -6.37 -36.79
C SER A 97 -7.74 -6.84 -38.22
N ASP A 98 -8.00 -8.12 -38.47
CA ASP A 98 -7.90 -8.69 -39.81
C ASP A 98 -9.17 -8.29 -40.58
N GLN A 99 -9.04 -7.25 -41.40
CA GLN A 99 -10.15 -6.77 -42.21
C GLN A 99 -10.68 -7.83 -43.17
N GLU A 100 -9.83 -8.72 -43.67
CA GLU A 100 -10.24 -9.82 -44.56
C GLU A 100 -11.04 -10.86 -43.78
N LEU A 101 -10.57 -11.27 -42.59
CA LEU A 101 -11.31 -12.16 -41.70
C LEU A 101 -12.66 -11.56 -41.29
N ASN A 102 -12.68 -10.27 -40.95
CA ASN A 102 -13.88 -9.55 -40.56
C ASN A 102 -14.90 -9.47 -41.71
N LYS A 103 -14.44 -9.16 -42.93
CA LYS A 103 -15.29 -9.17 -44.14
C LYS A 103 -15.88 -10.56 -44.40
N LYS A 104 -15.05 -11.60 -44.28
CA LYS A 104 -15.45 -13.00 -44.45
C LYS A 104 -16.49 -13.47 -43.41
N ILE A 105 -16.36 -13.03 -42.15
CA ILE A 105 -17.36 -13.28 -41.09
C ILE A 105 -18.66 -12.51 -41.34
N LEU A 106 -18.56 -11.28 -41.85
CA LEU A 106 -19.71 -10.40 -42.16
C LEU A 106 -20.40 -10.75 -43.49
N GLY A 107 -19.82 -11.65 -44.30
CA GLY A 107 -20.38 -12.07 -45.59
C GLY A 107 -20.31 -11.00 -46.68
N ILE A 108 -19.35 -10.07 -46.57
CA ILE A 108 -19.08 -8.99 -47.54
C ILE A 108 -17.68 -9.08 -48.13
#